data_AF-A0A376FFF1-F1
#
_entry.id   AF-A0A376FFF1-F1
#
_cell.length_a   1.000
_cell.length_b   1.000
_cell.length_c   1.000
_cell.angle_alpha   90.00
_cell.angle_beta   90.00
_cell.angle_gamma   90.00
#
_symmetry.space_group_name_H-M   'P 1'
#
loop_
_entity.id
_entity.type
_entity.pdbx_description
1 polymer ?
#
loop_
_entity_poly.entity_id
_entity_poly.type
_entity_poly.pdbx_seq_one_letter_code
_entity_poly.pdbx_strand_id
1 'polypeptide(L)' 'MFRQRVLVAGTLNNSKTIRIEPPLTLTIEQCEQVLKAACKALAALRISVDA' A
#
# COMPACT_ATOMS: atom_id res chain seq x y z
N MET A 1 2.95 -3.04 -2.85
CA MET A 1 1.74 -2.43 -3.44
C MET A 1 1.88 -2.05 -4.91
N PHE A 2 3.06 -1.66 -5.41
CA PHE A 2 3.27 -1.31 -6.83
C PHE A 2 2.85 -2.42 -7.82
N ARG A 3 3.16 -3.68 -7.52
CA ARG A 3 2.72 -4.85 -8.33
C ARG A 3 1.19 -4.98 -8.41
N GLN A 4 0.47 -4.42 -7.44
CA GLN A 4 -0.99 -4.37 -7.42
C GLN A 4 -1.54 -3.09 -8.08
N ARG A 5 -0.71 -2.34 -8.83
CA ARG A 5 -1.04 -1.07 -9.50
C ARG A 5 -1.48 0.06 -8.56
N VAL A 6 -1.11 -0.02 -7.27
CA VAL A 6 -1.28 1.08 -6.32
C VAL A 6 0.08 1.71 -6.05
N LEU A 7 0.23 2.97 -6.45
CA LEU A 7 1.46 3.73 -6.28
C LEU A 7 1.53 4.32 -4.86
N VAL A 8 2.64 4.04 -4.18
CA VAL A 8 2.96 4.52 -2.84
C VAL A 8 4.46 4.83 -2.80
N ALA A 9 4.89 5.66 -1.85
CA ALA A 9 6.31 6.01 -1.70
C ALA A 9 6.71 6.07 -0.23
N GLY A 10 8.01 5.94 0.05
CA GLY A 10 8.57 6.22 1.37
C GLY A 10 8.52 7.70 1.72
N THR A 11 8.93 8.03 2.95
CA THR A 11 9.17 9.42 3.35
C THR A 11 10.66 9.76 3.28
N LEU A 12 10.98 11.05 3.10
CA LEU A 12 12.38 11.51 3.02
C LEU A 12 13.14 11.28 4.32
N ASN A 13 12.48 11.49 5.47
CA ASN A 13 13.15 11.56 6.77
C ASN A 13 12.92 10.32 7.65
N ASN A 14 12.17 9.31 7.18
CA ASN A 14 11.93 8.08 7.91
C ASN A 14 11.91 6.88 6.95
N SER A 15 12.92 6.02 7.07
CA SER A 15 13.12 4.83 6.22
C SER A 15 12.15 3.69 6.52
N LYS A 16 11.43 3.75 7.65
CA LYS A 16 10.48 2.72 8.09
C LYS A 16 9.03 3.04 7.74
N THR A 17 8.76 4.22 7.18
CA THR A 17 7.40 4.70 6.93
C THR A 17 7.11 4.86 5.45
N ILE A 18 5.98 4.29 5.03
CA ILE A 18 5.40 4.43 3.69
C ILE A 18 4.25 5.44 3.78
N ARG A 19 4.23 6.43 2.88
CA ARG A 19 3.22 7.48 2.80
C ARG A 19 2.07 7.06 1.88
N ILE A 20 0.85 7.24 2.35
CA ILE A 20 -0.40 7.11 1.59
C ILE A 20 -1.03 8.49 1.53
N GLU A 21 -0.90 9.17 0.40
CA GLU A 21 -1.36 10.54 0.21
C GLU A 21 -2.08 10.64 -1.15
N PRO A 22 -3.32 10.11 -1.25
CA PRO A 22 -4.09 10.16 -2.48
C PRO A 22 -4.68 11.55 -2.71
N PRO A 23 -5.20 11.84 -3.92
CA PRO A 23 -6.04 12.99 -4.16
C PRO A 23 -7.27 12.99 -3.24
N LEU A 24 -7.72 14.17 -2.81
CA LEU A 24 -8.93 14.32 -1.99
C LEU A 24 -10.22 13.88 -2.71
N THR A 25 -10.15 13.75 -4.04
CA THR A 25 -11.24 13.30 -4.91
C THR A 25 -11.27 11.78 -5.10
N LEU A 26 -10.42 11.02 -4.40
CA LEU A 26 -10.42 9.56 -4.48
C LEU A 26 -11.80 9.02 -4.02
N THR A 27 -12.41 8.20 -4.86
CA THR A 27 -13.72 7.61 -4.57
C THR A 27 -13.64 6.55 -3.48
N ILE A 28 -14.76 6.29 -2.80
CA ILE A 28 -14.81 5.27 -1.74
C ILE A 28 -14.48 3.88 -2.31
N GLU A 29 -14.94 3.57 -3.52
CA GLU A 29 -14.64 2.31 -4.21
C GLU A 29 -13.13 2.16 -4.47
N GLN A 30 -12.45 3.25 -4.82
CA GLN A 30 -10.99 3.25 -4.97
C GLN A 30 -10.27 3.12 -3.62
N CYS A 31 -10.78 3.74 -2.55
CA CYS A 31 -10.26 3.55 -1.20
C CYS A 31 -10.29 2.06 -0.80
N GLU A 32 -11.41 1.38 -1.04
CA GLU A 32 -11.55 -0.07 -0.78
C GLU A 32 -10.56 -0.90 -1.61
N GLN A 33 -10.33 -0.53 -2.87
CA GLN A 33 -9.31 -1.19 -3.71
C GLN A 33 -7.90 -1.02 -3.12
N VAL A 34 -7.56 0.16 -2.62
CA VAL A 34 -6.26 0.44 -1.98
C VAL A 34 -6.10 -0.41 -0.71
N LEU A 35 -7.12 -0.46 0.15
CA LEU A 35 -7.11 -1.30 1.36
C LEU A 35 -6.94 -2.78 1.02
N LYS A 36 -7.69 -3.29 0.04
CA LYS A 36 -7.55 -4.68 -0.42
C LYS A 36 -6.16 -4.97 -0.98
N ALA A 37 -5.56 -4.03 -1.71
CA ALA A 37 -4.19 -4.17 -2.21
C ALA A 37 -3.16 -4.18 -1.07
N ALA A 38 -3.36 -3.38 -0.03
CA ALA A 38 -2.50 -3.36 1.16
C ALA A 38 -2.55 -4.70 1.91
N CYS A 39 -3.75 -5.23 2.16
CA CYS A 39 -3.93 -6.55 2.79
C CYS A 39 -3.22 -7.66 2.00
N LYS A 40 -3.37 -7.68 0.67
CA LYS A 40 -2.67 -8.65 -0.20
C LYS A 40 -1.15 -8.52 -0.12
N ALA A 41 -0.63 -7.30 -0.10
CA ALA A 41 0.81 -7.06 -0.01
C ALA A 41 1.38 -7.53 1.33
N LEU A 42 0.68 -7.28 2.44
CA LEU A 42 1.08 -7.74 3.78
C LEU A 42 1.02 -9.26 3.91
N ALA A 43 -0.04 -9.89 3.39
CA ALA A 43 -0.16 -11.34 3.40
C ALA A 43 0.97 -12.02 2.59
N ALA A 44 1.27 -11.50 1.40
CA ALA A 44 2.37 -12.00 0.58
C ALA A 44 3.73 -11.83 1.28
N LEU A 45 3.96 -10.68 1.93
CA LEU A 45 5.18 -10.43 2.69
C LEU A 45 5.32 -11.40 3.87
N ARG A 46 4.24 -11.64 4.61
CA ARG A 46 4.24 -12.59 5.72
C ARG A 46 4.64 -13.99 5.28
N ILE A 47 4.02 -14.50 4.20
CA ILE A 47 4.36 -15.82 3.64
C ILE A 47 5.83 -15.88 3.23
N SER A 48 6.37 -14.82 2.63
CA SER A 48 7.78 -14.78 2.25
C SER A 48 8.77 -14.64 3.40
N VAL A 49 8.32 -14.22 4.58
CA VAL A 49 9.15 -14.11 5.79
C VAL A 49 9.15 -15.42 6.58
N ASP A 50 8.04 -16.14 6.57
CA ASP A 50 7.87 -17.43 7.27
C ASP A 50 8.40 -18.64 6.46
N ALA A 51 8.81 -18.43 5.21
CA ALA A 51 9.36 -19.45 4.30
C ALA A 51 10.89 -19.36 4.19
#